data_AF-A0A261Q4J4-F1
#
_entry.id   AF-A0A261Q4J4-F1
#
_cell.length_a   1.000
_cell.length_b   1.000
_cell.length_c   1.000
_cell.angle_alpha   90.00
_cell.angle_beta   90.00
_cell.angle_gamma   90.00
#
_symmetry.space_group_name_H-M   'P 1'
#
loop_
_entity.id
_entity.type
_entity.pdbx_description
1 polymer ?
#
loop_
_entity_poly.entity_id
_entity_poly.type
_entity_poly.pdbx_seq_one_letter_code
_entity_poly.pdbx_strand_id
1 'polypeptide(L)'
;MLGEAYFIRALSYFDLGRAWGGVQLQLTPTTTLDGLKGIKRSTLTQTYDQVLADLTKAEELLAEDATTRNRAQKSTARALRARVHLYRKEWAEAETYASQVIGNTKYALVKPYKTFLRRRF
;
A
#
# COMPACT_ATOMS: atom_id res chain seq x y z
N MET A 1 13.48 6.82 1.62
CA MET A 1 13.67 5.89 0.49
C MET A 1 13.27 4.46 0.83
N LEU A 2 13.80 3.82 1.88
CA LEU A 2 13.44 2.42 2.18
C LEU A 2 11.95 2.21 2.47
N GLY A 3 11.30 3.09 3.24
CA GLY A 3 9.85 3.02 3.49
C GLY A 3 9.00 3.17 2.22
N GLU A 4 9.44 3.99 1.26
CA GLU A 4 8.77 4.14 -0.03
C GLU A 4 8.90 2.88 -0.88
N ALA A 5 10.06 2.21 -0.85
CA ALA A 5 10.26 0.95 -1.57
C ALA A 5 9.33 -0.15 -1.04
N TYR A 6 9.18 -0.27 0.28
CA TYR A 6 8.19 -1.17 0.89
C TYR A 6 6.76 -0.82 0.47
N PHE A 7 6.40 0.47 0.49
CA PHE A 7 5.07 0.90 0.06
C PHE A 7 4.77 0.56 -1.40
N ILE A 8 5.72 0.82 -2.33
CA ILE A 8 5.55 0.52 -3.76
C ILE A 8 5.44 -0.99 -3.97
N ARG A 9 6.23 -1.79 -3.25
CA ARG A 9 6.14 -3.26 -3.32
C ARG A 9 4.79 -3.76 -2.81
N ALA A 10 4.32 -3.23 -1.68
CA ALA A 10 3.00 -3.54 -1.14
C ALA A 10 1.88 -3.17 -2.11
N LEU A 11 1.92 -1.98 -2.72
CA LEU A 11 0.93 -1.54 -3.70
C LEU A 11 0.91 -2.48 -4.92
N SER A 12 2.09 -2.84 -5.43
CA SER A 12 2.23 -3.75 -6.56
C SER A 12 1.64 -5.13 -6.25
N TYR A 13 1.98 -5.74 -5.10
CA TYR A 13 1.44 -7.04 -4.72
C TYR A 13 -0.04 -7.00 -4.37
N PHE A 14 -0.55 -5.89 -3.83
CA PHE A 14 -1.98 -5.72 -3.60
C PHE A 14 -2.75 -5.70 -4.93
N ASP A 15 -2.25 -4.94 -5.91
CA ASP A 15 -2.83 -4.83 -7.24
C ASP A 15 -2.77 -6.17 -7.99
N LEU A 16 -1.67 -6.91 -7.86
CA LEU A 16 -1.54 -8.26 -8.38
C LEU A 16 -2.52 -9.23 -7.69
N GLY A 17 -2.61 -9.16 -6.37
CA GLY A 17 -3.48 -9.98 -5.53
C GLY A 17 -4.95 -9.86 -5.91
N ARG A 18 -5.44 -8.62 -6.07
CA ARG A 18 -6.85 -8.38 -6.43
C ARG A 18 -7.19 -8.76 -7.87
N ALA A 19 -6.23 -8.71 -8.80
CA ALA A 19 -6.48 -8.96 -10.21
C ALA A 19 -6.34 -10.44 -10.59
N TRP A 20 -5.37 -11.15 -9.99
CA TRP A 20 -5.08 -12.54 -10.35
C TRP A 20 -5.24 -13.53 -9.19
N GLY A 21 -5.57 -13.08 -7.98
CA GLY A 21 -5.51 -13.91 -6.77
C GLY A 21 -4.06 -14.01 -6.26
N GLY A 22 -3.72 -15.09 -5.58
CA GLY A 22 -2.36 -15.27 -5.05
C GLY A 22 -1.29 -15.29 -6.15
N VAL A 23 -0.10 -14.74 -5.89
CA VAL A 23 1.00 -14.63 -6.87
C VAL A 23 2.32 -15.17 -6.32
N GLN A 24 3.34 -15.30 -7.18
CA GLN A 24 4.69 -15.61 -6.74
C GLN A 24 5.26 -14.43 -5.96
N LEU A 25 5.71 -14.67 -4.73
CA LEU A 25 6.33 -13.65 -3.89
C LEU A 25 7.84 -13.69 -4.08
N GLN A 26 8.37 -12.74 -4.85
CA GLN A 26 9.80 -12.47 -4.95
C GLN A 26 10.17 -11.26 -4.10
N LEU A 27 10.90 -11.51 -3.02
CA LEU A 27 11.26 -10.50 -2.01
C LEU A 27 12.75 -10.18 -2.01
N THR A 28 13.55 -11.03 -2.65
CA THR A 28 14.99 -10.85 -2.84
C THR A 28 15.29 -10.38 -4.27
N PRO A 29 16.36 -9.60 -4.48
CA PRO A 29 16.81 -9.25 -5.81
C PRO A 29 17.23 -10.51 -6.58
N THR A 30 16.78 -10.63 -7.82
CA THR A 30 17.24 -11.68 -8.73
C THR A 30 18.63 -11.31 -9.26
N THR A 31 19.66 -12.02 -8.82
CA THR A 31 21.07 -11.80 -9.23
C THR A 31 21.57 -12.80 -10.26
N THR A 32 20.84 -13.91 -10.47
CA THR A 32 21.17 -14.97 -11.41
C THR A 32 19.94 -15.37 -12.21
N LEU A 33 20.15 -15.95 -13.41
CA LEU A 33 19.06 -16.42 -14.27
C LEU A 33 18.19 -17.50 -13.60
N ASP A 34 18.77 -18.26 -12.68
CA ASP A 34 18.08 -19.31 -11.93
C ASP A 34 17.40 -18.81 -10.65
N GLY A 35 17.60 -17.54 -10.26
CA GLY A 35 17.10 -17.00 -8.99
C GLY A 35 15.58 -16.93 -8.85
N LEU A 36 14.84 -17.18 -9.94
CA LEU A 36 13.38 -17.27 -9.97
C LEU A 36 12.86 -18.71 -10.14
N LYS A 37 13.75 -19.67 -10.39
CA LYS A 37 13.34 -21.07 -10.57
C LYS A 37 12.83 -21.64 -9.26
N GLY A 38 11.67 -22.30 -9.32
CA GLY A 38 11.09 -23.00 -8.17
C GLY A 38 10.23 -22.15 -7.23
N ILE A 39 10.08 -20.84 -7.46
CA ILE A 39 9.15 -20.02 -6.67
C ILE A 39 7.72 -20.46 -7.00
N LYS A 40 7.05 -21.07 -6.03
CA LYS A 40 5.65 -21.48 -6.19
C LYS A 40 4.73 -20.28 -6.06
N ARG A 41 3.59 -20.36 -6.75
CA ARG A 41 2.52 -19.38 -6.60
C ARG A 41 1.99 -19.44 -5.16
N SER A 42 1.97 -18.30 -4.48
CA SER A 42 1.37 -18.19 -3.15
C SER A 42 -0.14 -18.10 -3.24
N THR A 43 -0.84 -18.33 -2.13
CA THR A 43 -2.28 -18.08 -2.01
C THR A 43 -2.58 -16.58 -1.92
N LEU A 44 -3.85 -16.19 -2.15
CA LEU A 44 -4.27 -14.79 -2.02
C LEU A 44 -4.00 -14.25 -0.61
N THR A 45 -4.31 -15.06 0.42
CA THR A 45 -4.06 -14.72 1.82
C THR A 45 -2.58 -14.45 2.07
N GLN A 46 -1.69 -15.34 1.63
CA GLN A 46 -0.24 -15.14 1.76
C GLN A 46 0.26 -13.90 1.02
N THR A 47 -0.27 -13.61 -0.17
CA THR A 47 0.04 -12.36 -0.88
C THR A 47 -0.38 -11.15 -0.07
N TYR A 48 -1.58 -11.15 0.52
CA TYR A 48 -2.04 -10.05 1.36
C TYR A 48 -1.32 -9.95 2.71
N ASP A 49 -0.89 -11.07 3.30
CA ASP A 49 -0.04 -11.07 4.49
C ASP A 49 1.30 -10.37 4.21
N GLN A 50 1.91 -10.65 3.05
CA GLN A 50 3.13 -9.96 2.63
C GLN A 50 2.92 -8.47 2.39
N VAL A 51 1.80 -8.09 1.78
CA VAL A 51 1.40 -6.69 1.60
C VAL A 51 1.29 -5.98 2.96
N LEU A 52 0.63 -6.59 3.95
CA LEU A 52 0.48 -6.00 5.28
C LEU A 52 1.83 -5.89 6.02
N ALA A 53 2.71 -6.88 5.87
CA ALA A 53 4.07 -6.84 6.43
C ALA A 53 4.87 -5.67 5.84
N ASP A 54 4.82 -5.49 4.52
CA ASP A 54 5.49 -4.37 3.84
C ASP A 54 4.88 -3.02 4.25
N LEU A 55 3.56 -2.93 4.39
CA LEU A 55 2.91 -1.70 4.84
C LEU A 55 3.24 -1.33 6.28
N THR A 56 3.43 -2.32 7.15
CA THR A 56 3.88 -2.08 8.53
C THR A 56 5.28 -1.48 8.53
N LYS A 57 6.21 -2.03 7.74
CA LYS A 57 7.55 -1.47 7.57
C LYS A 57 7.58 -0.12 6.89
N ALA A 58 6.71 0.10 5.89
CA ALA A 58 6.53 1.40 5.28
C ALA A 58 6.07 2.43 6.33
N GLU A 59 5.07 2.10 7.15
CA GLU A 59 4.55 3.01 8.17
C GLU A 59 5.60 3.40 9.22
N GLU A 60 6.44 2.46 9.65
CA GLU A 60 7.56 2.71 10.58
C GLU A 60 8.59 3.70 9.99
N LEU A 61 8.86 3.61 8.69
CA LEU A 61 9.97 4.31 8.02
C LEU A 61 9.56 5.58 7.26
N LEU A 62 8.27 5.78 6.98
CA LEU A 62 7.77 6.94 6.25
C LEU A 62 7.55 8.14 7.18
N ALA A 63 7.95 9.30 6.69
CA ALA A 63 7.62 10.58 7.32
C ALA A 63 6.15 10.96 7.04
N GLU A 64 5.61 11.83 7.88
CA GLU A 64 4.29 12.44 7.71
C GLU A 64 4.47 13.93 7.38
N ASP A 65 4.45 14.25 6.10
CA ASP A 65 4.67 15.56 5.50
C ASP A 65 3.38 16.23 4.96
N ALA A 66 2.46 15.65 4.21
CA ALA A 66 1.33 16.31 3.53
C ALA A 66 1.64 17.52 2.59
N THR A 67 2.81 18.19 2.66
CA THR A 67 3.17 19.26 1.71
C THR A 67 3.71 18.66 0.40
N THR A 68 4.53 17.61 0.50
CA THR A 68 5.01 16.86 -0.68
C THR A 68 3.91 15.96 -1.24
N ARG A 69 3.35 16.36 -2.38
CA ARG A 69 2.17 15.70 -3.00
C ARG A 69 2.46 14.40 -3.74
N ASN A 70 3.71 14.14 -4.12
CA ASN A 70 4.07 13.05 -5.05
C ASN A 70 4.89 11.92 -4.39
N ARG A 71 4.87 11.83 -3.05
CA ARG A 71 5.63 10.81 -2.32
C ARG A 71 4.72 10.06 -1.35
N ALA A 72 5.01 8.78 -1.17
CA ALA A 72 4.33 7.97 -0.18
C ALA A 72 4.60 8.51 1.23
N GLN A 73 3.56 8.53 2.05
CA GLN A 73 3.62 9.03 3.41
C GLN A 73 3.03 8.02 4.39
N LYS A 74 3.25 8.22 5.68
CA LYS A 74 2.71 7.33 6.73
C LYS A 74 1.18 7.20 6.63
N SER A 75 0.46 8.30 6.43
CA SER A 75 -0.97 8.32 6.12
C SER A 75 -1.34 7.54 4.84
N THR A 76 -0.51 7.57 3.80
CA THR A 76 -0.73 6.82 2.56
C THR A 76 -0.59 5.32 2.79
N ALA A 77 0.39 4.89 3.60
CA ALA A 77 0.53 3.49 4.01
C ALA A 77 -0.70 3.03 4.79
N ARG A 78 -1.16 3.82 5.78
CA ARG A 78 -2.40 3.55 6.54
C ARG A 78 -3.64 3.45 5.65
N ALA A 79 -3.78 4.35 4.69
CA ALA A 79 -4.90 4.33 3.74
C ALA A 79 -4.91 3.04 2.90
N LEU A 80 -3.74 2.57 2.46
CA LEU A 80 -3.64 1.30 1.75
C LEU A 80 -3.90 0.10 2.68
N ARG A 81 -3.43 0.12 3.93
CA ARG A 81 -3.75 -0.91 4.93
C ARG A 81 -5.25 -1.04 5.15
N ALA A 82 -5.96 0.08 5.33
CA ALA A 82 -7.41 0.09 5.46
C ALA A 82 -8.10 -0.59 4.28
N ARG A 83 -7.64 -0.31 3.04
CA ARG A 83 -8.16 -0.95 1.83
C ARG A 83 -7.85 -2.45 1.77
N VAL A 84 -6.66 -2.88 2.18
CA VAL A 84 -6.30 -4.32 2.20
C VAL A 84 -7.18 -5.08 3.20
N HIS A 85 -7.34 -4.56 4.42
CA HIS A 85 -8.22 -5.15 5.43
C HIS A 85 -9.68 -5.20 4.95
N LEU A 86 -10.15 -4.18 4.23
CA LEU A 86 -11.49 -4.19 3.62
C LEU A 86 -11.64 -5.34 2.61
N TYR A 87 -10.64 -5.57 1.75
CA TYR A 87 -10.66 -6.69 0.79
C TYR A 87 -10.59 -8.06 1.48
N ARG A 88 -9.97 -8.12 2.66
CA ARG A 88 -9.92 -9.31 3.52
C ARG A 88 -11.18 -9.51 4.37
N LYS A 89 -12.14 -8.59 4.33
CA LYS A 89 -13.34 -8.57 5.20
C LYS A 89 -13.00 -8.44 6.70
N GLU A 90 -11.85 -7.85 7.00
CA GLU A 90 -11.39 -7.57 8.37
C GLU A 90 -11.89 -6.17 8.76
N TRP A 91 -13.19 -6.06 9.02
CA TRP A 91 -13.90 -4.78 9.14
C TRP A 91 -13.37 -3.87 10.26
N ALA A 92 -13.04 -4.44 11.42
CA ALA A 92 -12.55 -3.69 12.58
C ALA A 92 -11.19 -3.01 12.30
N GLU A 93 -10.27 -3.73 11.64
CA GLU A 93 -8.97 -3.17 11.26
C GLU A 93 -9.12 -2.15 10.12
N ALA A 94 -10.00 -2.42 9.15
CA ALA A 94 -10.30 -1.48 8.07
C ALA A 94 -10.81 -0.14 8.64
N GLU A 95 -11.74 -0.17 9.59
CA GLU A 95 -12.26 1.01 10.28
C GLU A 95 -11.15 1.73 11.07
N THR A 96 -10.32 0.98 11.80
CA THR A 96 -9.24 1.54 12.62
C THR A 96 -8.26 2.35 11.76
N TYR A 97 -7.73 1.77 10.69
CA TYR A 97 -6.79 2.48 9.82
C TYR A 97 -7.46 3.58 9.00
N ALA A 98 -8.71 3.43 8.57
CA ALA A 98 -9.44 4.48 7.88
C ALA A 98 -9.66 5.70 8.80
N SER A 99 -10.05 5.47 10.06
CA SER A 99 -10.29 6.51 11.05
C SER A 99 -9.03 7.30 11.37
N GLN A 100 -7.87 6.64 11.43
CA GLN A 100 -6.57 7.33 11.60
C GLN A 100 -6.25 8.29 10.45
N VAL A 101 -6.62 7.93 9.22
CA VAL A 101 -6.41 8.80 8.04
C VAL A 101 -7.44 9.94 8.02
N ILE A 102 -8.71 9.64 8.31
CA ILE A 102 -9.79 10.63 8.34
C ILE A 102 -9.55 11.68 9.44
N GLY A 103 -9.07 11.25 10.61
CA GLY A 103 -8.75 12.14 11.74
C GLY A 103 -7.50 13.00 11.54
N ASN A 104 -6.76 12.82 10.45
CA ASN A 104 -5.55 13.59 10.17
C ASN A 104 -5.89 14.97 9.59
N THR A 105 -5.71 16.01 10.40
CA THR A 105 -6.01 17.41 10.06
C THR A 105 -5.18 17.98 8.91
N LYS A 106 -4.11 17.29 8.50
CA LYS A 106 -3.28 17.68 7.35
C LYS A 106 -3.98 17.46 6.01
N TYR A 107 -5.05 16.65 5.97
CA TYR A 107 -5.81 16.35 4.77
C TYR A 107 -7.19 16.98 4.81
N ALA A 108 -7.62 17.52 3.67
CA ALA A 108 -8.96 18.06 3.50
C ALA A 108 -9.48 17.69 2.11
N LEU A 109 -10.80 17.47 2.03
CA LEU A 109 -11.46 17.28 0.75
C LEU A 109 -11.42 18.57 -0.06
N VAL A 110 -10.96 18.48 -1.30
CA VAL A 110 -10.93 19.62 -2.22
C VAL A 110 -12.36 20.04 -2.56
N LYS A 111 -12.71 21.29 -2.28
CA LYS A 111 -14.01 21.88 -2.60
C LYS A 111 -13.81 23.11 -3.52
N PRO A 112 -14.65 23.30 -4.55
CA PRO A 112 -15.68 22.37 -5.07
C PRO A 112 -15.06 21.17 -5.79
N TYR A 113 -15.84 20.08 -5.96
CA TYR A 113 -15.38 18.84 -6.62
C TYR A 113 -14.74 19.07 -8.00
N LYS A 114 -15.27 20.02 -8.79
CA LYS A 114 -14.72 20.39 -10.11
C LYS A 114 -13.26 20.84 -10.06
N THR A 115 -12.80 21.41 -8.95
CA THR A 115 -11.41 21.86 -8.77
C THR A 115 -10.43 20.69 -8.78
N PHE A 116 -10.84 19.49 -8.36
CA PHE A 116 -9.98 18.30 -8.37
C PHE A 116 -9.54 17.91 -9.80
N LEU A 117 -10.44 18.05 -10.78
CA LEU A 117 -10.20 17.64 -12.16
C LEU A 117 -9.47 18.71 -12.99
N ARG A 118 -9.30 19.91 -12.44
CA ARG A 118 -8.68 21.02 -13.17
C ARG A 118 -7.17 20.80 -13.19
N ARG A 119 -6.64 20.39 -14.36
CA ARG A 119 -5.20 20.34 -14.65
C ARG A 119 -4.59 21.72 -14.38
N ARG A 120 -3.77 21.83 -13.32
CA ARG A 120 -2.81 22.92 -13.16
C ARG A 120 -1.62 22.59 -14.06
N PHE A 121 -1.67 23.05 -15.30
CA PHE A 121 -0.49 23.33 -16.12
C PHE A 121 -0.40 24.84 -16.24
#